data_AF-A0A0Q6WEX3-F1
#
_entry.id   AF-A0A0Q6WEX3-F1
#
_cell.length_a   1.000
_cell.length_b   1.000
_cell.length_c   1.000
_cell.angle_alpha   90.00
_cell.angle_beta   90.00
_cell.angle_gamma   90.00
#
_symmetry.space_group_name_H-M   'P 1'
#
loop_
_entity.id
_entity.type
_entity.pdbx_description
1 polymer ?
#
loop_
_entity_poly.entity_id
_entity_poly.type
_entity_poly.pdbx_seq_one_letter_code
_entity_poly.pdbx_strand_id
1 'polypeptide(L)'
;MRTYEPSEFISQLSTNQLVEPVDLTLFGLVKVDENDSSVLCFSSSLSCEQWISIPISLISSVAHVRNVKCKDHQHPLAKVTLAEPEKDDASARLFMQLFTQARANAPAKRMAKSKAIMAREECEVLEFDDVPYLCCGGECWILL
;
A
#
# COMPACT_ATOMS: atom_id res chain seq x y z
N MET A 1 -4.32 -10.23 5.28
CA MET A 1 -4.41 -11.71 5.13
C MET A 1 -5.25 -12.28 6.26
N ARG A 2 -6.39 -12.90 5.95
CA ARG A 2 -7.26 -13.54 6.94
C ARG A 2 -6.86 -15.00 7.11
N THR A 3 -6.60 -15.41 8.35
CA THR A 3 -6.28 -16.79 8.72
C THR A 3 -7.55 -17.48 9.20
N TYR A 4 -7.73 -18.74 8.81
CA TYR A 4 -8.86 -19.58 9.20
C TYR A 4 -8.34 -20.85 9.86
N GLU A 5 -9.07 -21.38 10.84
CA GLU A 5 -8.85 -22.75 11.29
C GLU A 5 -9.19 -23.72 10.15
N PRO A 6 -8.46 -24.85 9.96
CA PRO A 6 -8.66 -25.73 8.80
C PRO A 6 -10.10 -26.21 8.61
N SER A 7 -10.81 -26.56 9.69
CA SER A 7 -12.20 -27.01 9.65
C SER A 7 -13.17 -25.88 9.30
N GLU A 8 -12.92 -24.67 9.81
CA GLU A 8 -13.69 -23.46 9.46
C GLU A 8 -13.51 -23.13 7.97
N PHE A 9 -12.27 -23.19 7.47
CA PHE A 9 -11.96 -22.90 6.08
C PHE A 9 -12.70 -23.83 5.12
N ILE A 10 -12.65 -25.15 5.36
CA ILE A 10 -13.36 -26.14 4.53
C ILE A 10 -14.87 -25.91 4.55
N SER A 11 -15.43 -25.59 5.72
CA SER A 11 -16.85 -25.27 5.87
C SER A 11 -17.25 -24.06 5.02
N GLN A 12 -16.54 -22.93 5.15
CA GLN A 12 -16.83 -21.70 4.40
C GLN A 12 -16.55 -21.83 2.90
N LEU A 13 -15.55 -22.63 2.53
CA LEU A 13 -15.28 -22.97 1.12
C LEU A 13 -16.46 -23.73 0.52
N SER A 14 -17.03 -24.71 1.23
CA SER A 14 -18.15 -25.51 0.73
C SER A 14 -19.45 -24.70 0.55
N THR A 15 -19.64 -23.64 1.32
CA THR A 15 -20.82 -22.77 1.27
C THR A 15 -20.60 -21.51 0.42
N ASN A 16 -19.44 -21.37 -0.22
CA ASN A 16 -19.03 -20.18 -0.96
C ASN A 16 -19.13 -18.88 -0.12
N GLN A 17 -18.75 -18.99 1.16
CA GLN A 17 -18.77 -17.90 2.15
C GLN A 17 -17.38 -17.40 2.53
N LEU A 18 -16.33 -17.80 1.80
CA LEU A 18 -15.00 -17.24 2.00
C LEU A 18 -15.06 -15.74 1.73
N VAL A 19 -14.70 -14.97 2.75
CA VAL A 19 -14.64 -13.51 2.66
C VAL A 19 -13.24 -13.16 2.19
N GLU A 20 -13.14 -12.51 1.04
CA GLU A 20 -11.85 -11.94 0.63
C GLU A 20 -11.40 -10.91 1.67
N PRO A 21 -10.17 -11.05 2.21
CA PRO A 21 -9.65 -10.06 3.13
C PRO A 21 -9.51 -8.72 2.41
N VAL A 22 -10.13 -7.70 2.98
CA VAL A 22 -10.01 -6.31 2.51
C VAL A 22 -8.69 -5.77 3.06
N ASP A 23 -7.57 -6.14 2.43
CA ASP A 23 -6.25 -5.72 2.88
C ASP A 23 -5.98 -4.29 2.40
N LEU A 24 -6.11 -3.31 3.32
CA LEU A 24 -5.82 -1.92 3.03
C LEU A 24 -4.31 -1.67 3.15
N THR A 25 -3.65 -1.63 1.99
CA THR A 25 -2.21 -1.36 1.89
C THR A 25 -1.95 0.10 1.54
N LEU A 26 -1.04 0.72 2.29
CA LEU A 26 -0.45 2.02 2.02
C LEU A 26 1.02 1.84 1.64
N PHE A 27 1.49 2.65 0.69
CA PHE A 27 2.89 2.67 0.29
C PHE A 27 3.41 4.09 0.39
N GLY A 28 4.53 4.27 1.08
CA GLY A 28 5.01 5.62 1.36
C GLY A 28 6.20 5.68 2.30
N LEU A 29 6.68 6.90 2.54
CA LEU A 29 7.76 7.15 3.48
C LEU A 29 7.23 7.02 4.90
N VAL A 30 8.06 6.50 5.79
CA VAL A 30 7.74 6.38 7.21
C VAL A 30 8.85 6.96 8.08
N LYS A 31 8.47 7.43 9.26
CA LYS A 31 9.40 7.78 10.34
C LYS A 31 8.74 7.56 11.68
N VAL A 32 9.55 7.49 12.73
CA VAL A 32 9.03 7.52 14.11
C VAL A 32 8.49 8.92 14.42
N ASP A 33 7.46 8.97 15.25
CA ASP A 33 7.12 10.21 15.93
C ASP A 33 8.15 10.46 17.05
N GLU A 34 8.60 11.70 17.18
CA GLU A 34 9.64 12.06 18.15
C GLU A 34 9.09 12.19 19.58
N ASN A 35 7.78 12.38 19.73
CA ASN A 35 7.10 12.61 21.00
C ASN A 35 6.27 11.38 21.43
N ASP A 36 5.86 10.54 20.49
CA ASP A 36 4.98 9.38 20.76
C ASP A 36 5.42 8.09 20.05
N SER A 37 6.07 7.20 20.80
CA SER A 37 6.48 5.88 20.31
C SER A 37 5.34 4.94 19.90
N SER A 38 4.09 5.27 20.22
CA SER A 38 2.90 4.49 19.83
C SER A 38 2.36 4.85 18.44
N VAL A 39 3.03 5.77 17.74
CA VAL A 39 2.62 6.31 16.45
C VAL A 39 3.72 6.15 15.39
N LEU A 40 3.31 5.76 14.19
CA LEU A 40 4.12 5.79 12.98
C LEU A 40 3.70 7.01 12.13
N CYS A 41 4.63 7.89 11.80
CA CYS A 41 4.37 8.94 10.83
C CYS A 41 4.50 8.38 9.42
N PHE A 42 3.50 8.60 8.59
CA PHE A 42 3.43 8.13 7.20
C PHE A 42 3.24 9.29 6.22
N SER A 43 3.94 9.26 5.09
CA SER A 43 3.74 10.18 3.97
C SER A 43 3.49 9.40 2.69
N SER A 44 2.37 9.69 2.02
CA SER A 44 2.06 9.10 0.71
C SER A 44 2.87 9.72 -0.44
N SER A 45 3.55 10.85 -0.20
CA SER A 45 4.46 11.47 -1.17
C SER A 45 5.91 11.15 -0.84
N LEU A 46 6.80 11.35 -1.81
CA LEU A 46 8.25 11.33 -1.55
C LEU A 46 8.78 12.64 -0.97
N SER A 47 7.96 13.69 -0.84
CA SER A 47 8.44 15.03 -0.52
C SER A 47 8.64 15.26 0.98
N CYS A 48 8.35 14.28 1.84
CA CYS A 48 8.53 14.32 3.30
C CYS A 48 7.97 15.59 3.99
N GLU A 49 7.09 16.34 3.32
CA GLU A 49 6.52 17.62 3.76
C GLU A 49 5.22 17.45 4.55
N GLN A 50 4.50 16.36 4.28
CA GLN A 50 3.22 16.06 4.90
C GLN A 50 3.26 14.67 5.53
N TRP A 51 2.93 14.61 6.82
CA TRP A 51 2.94 13.39 7.61
C TRP A 51 1.58 13.17 8.23
N ILE A 52 1.10 11.93 8.16
CA ILE A 52 -0.10 11.44 8.82
C ILE A 52 0.36 10.54 9.95
N SER A 53 -0.12 10.82 11.16
CA SER A 53 0.12 9.99 12.33
C SER A 53 -0.79 8.77 12.30
N ILE A 54 -0.19 7.57 12.23
CA ILE A 54 -0.90 6.29 12.25
C ILE A 54 -0.59 5.60 13.59
N PRO A 55 -1.58 5.42 14.48
CA PRO A 55 -1.39 4.61 15.67
C PRO A 55 -0.97 3.19 15.32
N ILE A 56 0.03 2.65 16.01
CA ILE A 56 0.56 1.29 15.76
C ILE A 56 -0.52 0.23 15.95
N SER A 57 -1.50 0.47 16.84
CA SER A 57 -2.65 -0.42 17.03
C SER A 57 -3.52 -0.63 15.79
N LEU A 58 -3.47 0.29 14.82
CA LEU A 58 -4.19 0.20 13.55
C LEU A 58 -3.37 -0.46 12.43
N ILE A 59 -2.13 -0.86 12.71
CA ILE A 59 -1.21 -1.43 11.73
C ILE A 59 -1.15 -2.95 11.95
N SER A 60 -1.51 -3.71 10.92
CA SER A 60 -1.35 -5.16 10.91
C SER A 60 0.07 -5.59 10.63
N SER A 61 0.75 -4.94 9.67
CA SER A 61 2.14 -5.24 9.34
C SER A 61 2.84 -4.07 8.64
N VAL A 62 4.17 -4.04 8.73
CA VAL A 62 5.03 -3.12 7.99
C VAL A 62 6.14 -3.91 7.32
N ALA A 63 6.28 -3.75 6.01
CA ALA A 63 7.40 -4.27 5.25
C ALA A 63 8.30 -3.10 4.81
N HIS A 64 9.53 -3.08 5.31
CA HIS A 64 10.55 -2.16 4.83
C HIS A 64 10.98 -2.54 3.41
N VAL A 65 10.97 -1.57 2.50
CA VAL A 65 11.32 -1.79 1.08
C VAL A 65 12.74 -1.33 0.82
N ARG A 66 13.04 -0.06 1.10
CA ARG A 66 14.36 0.56 0.95
C ARG A 66 14.39 1.92 1.66
N ASN A 67 15.55 2.52 1.80
CA ASN A 67 15.66 3.93 2.18
C ASN A 67 15.65 4.83 0.94
N VAL A 68 14.92 5.94 1.01
CA VAL A 68 14.82 6.96 -0.04
C VAL A 68 15.34 8.29 0.50
N LYS A 69 16.09 9.01 -0.34
CA LYS A 69 16.58 10.35 -0.01
C LYS A 69 15.51 11.38 -0.37
N CYS A 70 15.09 12.17 0.60
CA CYS A 70 14.19 13.31 0.43
C CYS A 70 14.99 14.59 0.72
N LYS A 71 15.39 15.32 -0.34
CA LYS A 71 16.28 16.50 -0.23
C LYS A 71 17.57 16.16 0.55
N ASP A 72 17.69 16.64 1.78
CA ASP A 72 18.79 16.46 2.73
C ASP A 72 18.54 15.37 3.77
N HIS A 73 17.37 14.74 3.77
CA HIS A 73 16.98 13.66 4.68
C HIS A 73 16.97 12.29 4.01
N GLN A 74 17.00 11.24 4.83
CA GLN A 74 16.80 9.86 4.38
C GLN A 74 15.69 9.21 5.21
N HIS A 75 14.68 8.69 4.52
CA HIS A 75 13.53 8.04 5.15
C HIS A 75 13.35 6.61 4.62
N PRO A 76 12.96 5.65 5.48
CA PRO A 76 12.48 4.36 5.05
C PRO A 76 11.23 4.50 4.19
N LEU A 77 11.24 3.85 3.04
CA LEU A 77 10.06 3.56 2.23
C LEU A 77 9.51 2.21 2.69
N ALA A 78 8.22 2.17 3.02
CA ALA A 78 7.58 0.99 3.55
C ALA A 78 6.22 0.73 2.90
N LYS A 79 5.88 -0.56 2.83
CA LYS A 79 4.51 -1.05 2.62
C LYS A 79 3.88 -1.25 3.99
N VAL A 80 2.83 -0.49 4.30
CA VAL A 80 2.09 -0.55 5.56
C VAL A 80 0.74 -1.19 5.29
N THR A 81 0.44 -2.28 5.97
CA THR A 81 -0.87 -2.94 5.90
C THR A 81 -1.67 -2.56 7.13
N LEU A 82 -2.83 -1.95 6.96
CA LEU A 82 -3.72 -1.59 8.06
C LEU A 82 -4.53 -2.81 8.54
N ALA A 83 -4.81 -2.85 9.83
CA ALA A 83 -5.64 -3.87 10.44
C ALA A 83 -7.10 -3.73 9.99
N GLU A 84 -7.81 -4.86 9.87
CA GLU A 84 -9.25 -4.84 9.66
C GLU A 84 -9.92 -4.25 10.93
N PRO A 85 -10.83 -3.28 10.79
CA PRO A 85 -11.54 -2.72 11.94
C PRO A 85 -12.38 -3.79 12.66
N GLU A 86 -12.57 -3.59 13.96
CA GLU A 86 -13.42 -4.46 14.77
C GLU A 86 -14.87 -4.49 14.25
N LYS A 87 -15.57 -5.60 14.48
CA LYS A 87 -16.90 -5.85 13.88
C LYS A 87 -17.95 -4.82 14.30
N ASP A 88 -17.80 -4.26 15.48
CA ASP A 88 -18.67 -3.26 16.12
C ASP A 88 -18.36 -1.82 15.70
N ASP A 89 -17.20 -1.53 15.10
CA ASP A 89 -16.92 -0.23 14.47
C ASP A 89 -17.48 -0.18 13.04
N ALA A 90 -18.80 0.00 12.95
CA ALA A 90 -19.51 0.07 11.68
C ALA A 90 -19.01 1.19 10.76
N SER A 91 -18.57 2.31 11.33
CA SER A 91 -18.10 3.47 10.57
C SER A 91 -16.75 3.18 9.91
N ALA A 92 -15.78 2.68 10.66
CA ALA A 92 -14.46 2.34 10.12
C ALA A 92 -14.57 1.26 9.03
N ARG A 93 -15.43 0.25 9.23
CA ARG A 93 -15.69 -0.79 8.24
C ARG A 93 -16.29 -0.24 6.96
N LEU A 94 -17.28 0.64 7.06
CA LEU A 94 -17.88 1.29 5.89
C LEU A 94 -16.84 2.12 5.12
N PHE A 95 -16.03 2.93 5.81
CA PHE A 95 -14.98 3.71 5.17
C PHE A 95 -13.94 2.84 4.48
N MET A 96 -13.50 1.76 5.13
CA MET A 96 -12.54 0.82 4.53
C MET A 96 -13.11 0.16 3.27
N GLN A 97 -14.37 -0.27 3.30
CA GLN A 97 -15.05 -0.87 2.15
C GLN A 97 -15.23 0.12 0.99
N LEU A 98 -15.66 1.36 1.28
CA LEU A 98 -15.80 2.39 0.26
C LEU A 98 -14.44 2.77 -0.33
N PHE A 99 -13.40 2.84 0.49
CA PHE A 99 -12.06 3.14 0.02
C PHE A 99 -11.52 2.04 -0.90
N THR A 100 -11.68 0.76 -0.53
CA THR A 100 -11.22 -0.35 -1.38
C THR A 100 -12.02 -0.45 -2.67
N GLN A 101 -13.34 -0.21 -2.64
CA GLN A 101 -14.13 -0.08 -3.86
C GLN A 101 -13.70 1.11 -4.72
N ALA A 102 -13.39 2.25 -4.11
CA ALA A 102 -12.92 3.43 -4.83
C ALA A 102 -11.56 3.18 -5.49
N ARG A 103 -10.66 2.41 -4.86
CA ARG A 103 -9.39 2.00 -5.45
C ARG A 103 -9.55 0.96 -6.55
N ALA A 104 -10.37 -0.08 -6.33
CA ALA A 104 -10.61 -1.10 -7.35
C ALA A 104 -11.26 -0.51 -8.62
N ASN A 105 -12.09 0.52 -8.46
CA ASN A 105 -12.72 1.25 -9.56
C ASN A 105 -11.94 2.50 -9.98
N ALA A 106 -10.81 2.80 -9.34
CA ALA A 106 -9.96 3.88 -9.80
C ALA A 106 -9.55 3.50 -11.23
N PRO A 107 -9.73 4.41 -12.21
CA PRO A 107 -9.19 4.14 -13.52
C PRO A 107 -7.70 3.89 -13.30
N ALA A 108 -7.23 2.67 -13.58
CA ALA A 108 -5.80 2.39 -13.69
C ALA A 108 -5.26 3.58 -14.46
N LYS A 109 -4.33 4.33 -13.87
CA LYS A 109 -3.71 5.43 -14.59
C LYS A 109 -2.94 4.76 -15.72
N ARG A 110 -3.63 4.49 -16.83
CA ARG A 110 -3.04 4.37 -18.15
C ARG A 110 -2.38 5.71 -18.33
N MET A 111 -1.13 5.83 -17.88
CA MET A 111 -0.28 6.90 -18.34
C MET A 111 -0.40 6.82 -19.85
N ALA A 112 -0.97 7.88 -20.42
CA ALA A 112 -1.01 8.06 -21.85
C ALA A 112 0.39 7.71 -22.35
N LYS A 113 0.48 6.79 -23.32
CA LYS A 113 1.72 6.51 -24.04
C LYS A 113 2.36 7.86 -24.35
N SER A 114 3.36 8.26 -23.57
CA SER A 114 4.07 9.50 -23.86
C SER A 114 4.90 9.18 -25.09
N LYS A 115 4.40 9.61 -26.24
CA LYS A 115 5.19 9.60 -27.46
C LYS A 115 6.35 10.57 -27.23
N ALA A 116 7.56 9.99 -27.19
CA ALA A 116 8.88 10.62 -27.13
C ALA A 116 9.21 11.27 -25.77
N ILE A 117 10.37 11.03 -25.18
CA ILE A 117 11.70 11.36 -25.73
C ILE A 117 12.78 10.38 -25.23
N MET A 118 13.50 9.83 -26.21
CA MET A 118 14.85 9.23 -26.21
C MET A 118 15.10 7.83 -25.64
N ALA A 119 15.32 6.94 -26.62
CA ALA A 119 15.92 5.62 -26.53
C ALA A 119 17.16 5.52 -25.63
N ARG A 120 17.08 4.56 -24.71
CA ARG A 120 18.12 3.57 -24.42
C ARG A 120 17.41 2.32 -23.84
N GLU A 121 17.49 1.22 -24.58
CA GLU A 121 17.17 -0.17 -24.22
C GLU A 121 15.87 -0.43 -23.42
N GLU A 122 14.80 -0.82 -24.12
CA GLU A 122 13.63 -1.58 -23.62
C GLU A 122 13.14 -1.28 -22.19
N CYS A 123 13.09 -0.01 -21.83
CA CYS A 123 12.50 0.43 -20.57
C CYS A 123 11.02 0.78 -20.77
N GLU A 124 10.11 0.10 -20.08
CA GLU A 124 8.69 0.44 -19.98
C GLU A 124 8.29 0.77 -18.53
N VAL A 125 7.23 1.57 -18.37
CA VAL A 125 6.69 1.86 -17.03
C VAL A 125 5.44 1.01 -16.82
N LEU A 126 5.50 0.10 -15.86
CA LEU A 126 4.40 -0.80 -15.47
C LEU A 126 3.86 -0.42 -14.09
N GLU A 127 2.59 -0.69 -13.84
CA GLU A 127 1.97 -0.46 -12.53
C GLU A 127 1.53 -1.81 -11.95
N PHE A 128 2.03 -2.14 -10.76
CA PHE A 128 1.67 -3.35 -10.02
C PHE A 128 1.20 -2.92 -8.63
N ASP A 129 -0.02 -3.31 -8.24
CA ASP A 129 -0.65 -2.93 -6.96
C ASP A 129 -0.59 -1.42 -6.66
N ASP A 130 -0.92 -0.59 -7.67
CA ASP A 130 -0.86 0.87 -7.61
C ASP A 130 0.54 1.48 -7.37
N VAL A 131 1.60 0.69 -7.54
CA VAL A 131 2.98 1.17 -7.47
C VAL A 131 3.55 1.22 -8.89
N PRO A 132 4.06 2.37 -9.36
CA PRO A 132 4.71 2.44 -10.67
C PRO A 132 6.11 1.82 -10.61
N TYR A 133 6.51 1.10 -11.65
CA TYR A 133 7.80 0.46 -11.85
C TYR A 133 8.37 0.84 -13.20
N LEU A 134 9.66 1.21 -13.27
CA LEU A 134 10.46 1.21 -14.48
C LEU A 134 10.99 -0.20 -14.69
N CYS A 135 10.53 -0.87 -15.73
CA CYS A 135 10.98 -2.19 -16.15
C CYS A 135 11.91 -2.06 -17.35
N CYS A 136 13.19 -2.38 -17.20
CA CYS A 136 14.19 -2.35 -18.26
C CYS A 136 14.78 -3.74 -18.46
N GLY A 137 14.73 -4.29 -19.67
CA GLY A 137 15.39 -5.58 -19.99
C GLY A 137 14.95 -6.77 -19.13
N GLY A 138 13.69 -6.76 -18.65
CA GLY A 138 13.12 -7.80 -17.79
C GLY A 138 13.29 -7.57 -16.28
N GLU A 139 14.02 -6.54 -15.86
CA GLU A 139 14.13 -6.14 -14.45
C GLU A 139 13.25 -4.93 -14.16
N CYS A 140 12.46 -4.98 -13.09
CA CYS A 140 11.55 -3.90 -12.70
C CYS A 140 11.99 -3.23 -11.40
N TRP A 141 12.09 -1.90 -11.42
CA TRP A 141 12.38 -1.07 -10.26
C TRP A 141 11.24 -0.09 -10.02
N ILE A 142 10.81 0.06 -8.78
CA ILE A 142 9.76 1.03 -8.42
C ILE A 142 10.18 2.46 -8.84
N LEU A 143 9.41 3.05 -9.75
CA LEU A 143 9.45 4.46 -10.14
C LEU A 143 8.68 5.26 -9.11
N LEU A 144 9.38 6.16 -8.42
CA LEU A 144 8.78 7.18 -7.59
C LEU A 144 9.36 8.53 -8.00
#